data_AF-C9EB15-F1
#
_entry.id   AF-C9EB15-F1
#
_cell.length_a   1.000
_cell.length_b   1.000
_cell.length_c   1.000
_cell.angle_alpha   90.00
_cell.angle_beta   90.00
_cell.angle_gamma   90.00
#
_symmetry.space_group_name_H-M   'P 1'
#
loop_
_entity.id
_entity.type
_entity.pdbx_description
1 polymer ?
#
loop_
_entity_poly.entity_id
_entity_poly.type
_entity_poly.pdbx_seq_one_letter_code
_entity_poly.pdbx_strand_id
1 'polypeptide(L)'
;VMVWLRRTTHYLFIVVVAVNSTLLTINAGDYIFYTDWAWTSFVVFSIAQSTMLAVGAVYYLLFTGVPGTATYYATIMTIYTWVAKGAWFALGYPYDFVTVPVWIPSAMLLDLTYWATRRNKHMLILVGGTLVGLSLPLFNMINLLLVRDPLQVAFQYP
;
A
#
# COMPACT_ATOMS: atom_id res chain seq x y z
N VAL A 1 -24.01 25.73 -5.84
CA VAL A 1 -22.70 26.30 -5.44
C VAL A 1 -21.96 25.42 -4.42
N MET A 2 -22.55 25.08 -3.25
CA MET A 2 -21.86 24.27 -2.22
C MET A 2 -21.48 22.84 -2.62
N VAL A 3 -22.29 22.15 -3.43
CA VAL A 3 -21.98 20.76 -3.85
C VAL A 3 -20.77 20.72 -4.79
N TRP A 4 -20.68 21.69 -5.70
CA TRP A 4 -19.54 21.81 -6.62
C TRP A 4 -18.26 22.16 -5.89
N LEU A 5 -18.29 23.11 -4.96
CA LEU A 5 -17.14 23.41 -4.10
C LEU A 5 -16.69 22.20 -3.28
N ARG A 6 -17.61 21.47 -2.64
CA ARG A 6 -17.26 20.23 -1.92
C ARG A 6 -16.59 19.20 -2.83
N ARG A 7 -17.10 19.00 -4.05
CA ARG A 7 -16.52 18.06 -5.03
C ARG A 7 -15.17 18.54 -5.54
N THR A 8 -14.99 19.82 -5.82
CA THR A 8 -13.71 20.39 -6.27
C THR A 8 -12.65 20.30 -5.18
N THR A 9 -12.97 20.60 -3.91
CA THR A 9 -12.07 20.35 -2.78
C THR A 9 -11.74 18.86 -2.66
N HIS A 10 -12.72 17.99 -2.94
CA HIS A 10 -12.51 16.54 -2.98
C HIS A 10 -11.51 16.11 -4.05
N TYR A 11 -11.68 16.56 -5.29
CA TYR A 11 -10.78 16.23 -6.37
C TYR A 11 -9.38 16.82 -6.16
N LEU A 12 -9.27 18.06 -5.70
CA LEU A 12 -7.99 18.67 -5.35
C LEU A 12 -7.27 17.92 -4.24
N PHE A 13 -7.99 17.45 -3.22
CA PHE A 13 -7.38 16.76 -2.09
C PHE A 13 -7.09 15.28 -2.37
N ILE A 14 -7.90 14.60 -3.17
CA ILE A 14 -7.56 13.30 -3.75
C ILE A 14 -6.28 13.42 -4.57
N VAL A 15 -6.17 14.46 -5.39
CA VAL A 15 -4.92 14.74 -6.12
C VAL A 15 -3.80 14.99 -5.11
N VAL A 16 -3.96 15.81 -4.07
CA VAL A 16 -2.88 16.05 -3.10
C VAL A 16 -2.50 14.81 -2.27
N VAL A 17 -3.45 14.00 -1.80
CA VAL A 17 -3.17 12.78 -1.03
C VAL A 17 -2.67 11.67 -1.93
N ALA A 18 -3.27 11.42 -3.09
CA ALA A 18 -2.74 10.47 -4.06
C ALA A 18 -1.36 10.92 -4.56
N VAL A 19 -1.12 12.21 -4.80
CA VAL A 19 0.20 12.76 -5.16
C VAL A 19 1.17 12.65 -4.00
N ASN A 20 0.77 12.85 -2.74
CA ASN A 20 1.66 12.69 -1.58
C ASN A 20 1.94 11.23 -1.23
N SER A 21 0.95 10.34 -1.34
CA SER A 21 1.11 8.90 -1.22
C SER A 21 2.01 8.39 -2.34
N THR A 22 1.80 8.84 -3.59
CA THR A 22 2.70 8.54 -4.71
C THR A 22 4.05 9.23 -4.58
N LEU A 23 4.19 10.39 -3.92
CA LEU A 23 5.49 11.00 -3.61
C LEU A 23 6.26 10.16 -2.58
N LEU A 24 5.55 9.60 -1.59
CA LEU A 24 6.11 8.63 -0.65
C LEU A 24 6.46 7.32 -1.38
N THR A 25 5.62 6.90 -2.34
CA THR A 25 5.92 5.80 -3.25
C THR A 25 7.11 6.11 -4.16
N ILE A 26 7.33 7.34 -4.59
CA ILE A 26 8.45 7.75 -5.45
C ILE A 26 9.74 7.83 -4.62
N ASN A 27 9.68 8.35 -3.39
CA ASN A 27 10.83 8.37 -2.48
C ASN A 27 11.22 6.96 -1.98
N ALA A 28 10.31 5.99 -2.05
CA ALA A 28 10.59 4.60 -1.72
C ALA A 28 10.41 3.66 -2.93
N GLY A 29 10.40 4.18 -4.17
CA GLY A 29 9.92 3.47 -5.36
C GLY A 29 10.68 2.17 -5.60
N ASP A 30 11.99 2.24 -5.51
CA ASP A 30 12.84 1.07 -5.69
C ASP A 30 12.62 0.06 -4.56
N TYR A 31 12.49 0.54 -3.32
CA TYR A 31 12.19 -0.28 -2.15
C TYR A 31 10.83 -0.96 -2.20
N ILE A 32 9.86 -0.38 -2.90
CA ILE A 32 8.46 -0.81 -2.97
C ILE A 32 8.25 -1.92 -4.01
N PHE A 33 9.00 -1.88 -5.11
CA PHE A 33 8.76 -2.73 -6.27
C PHE A 33 9.85 -3.77 -6.51
N TYR A 34 11.13 -3.42 -6.34
CA TYR A 34 12.21 -4.35 -6.66
C TYR A 34 12.44 -5.33 -5.52
N THR A 35 12.50 -6.61 -5.86
CA THR A 35 12.48 -7.67 -4.86
C THR A 35 13.76 -7.73 -4.03
N ASP A 36 14.90 -7.35 -4.61
CA ASP A 36 16.19 -7.21 -3.95
C ASP A 36 16.25 -6.02 -2.98
N TRP A 37 15.69 -4.87 -3.36
CA TRP A 37 15.59 -3.71 -2.48
C TRP A 37 14.62 -3.95 -1.32
N ALA A 38 13.49 -4.62 -1.59
CA ALA A 38 12.56 -5.06 -0.55
C ALA A 38 13.22 -6.04 0.43
N TRP A 39 14.14 -6.89 -0.05
CA TRP A 39 14.87 -7.87 0.76
C TRP A 39 15.99 -7.24 1.60
N THR A 40 16.86 -6.45 0.97
CA THR A 40 18.03 -5.83 1.62
C THR A 40 17.65 -4.71 2.57
N SER A 41 16.51 -4.05 2.33
CA SER A 41 16.06 -2.88 3.08
C SER A 41 14.64 -3.04 3.60
N PHE A 42 14.36 -4.24 4.15
CA PHE A 42 13.02 -4.65 4.59
C PHE A 42 12.34 -3.68 5.58
N VAL A 43 13.11 -3.02 6.46
CA VAL A 43 12.58 -2.04 7.41
C VAL A 43 12.06 -0.80 6.68
N VAL A 44 12.83 -0.26 5.73
CA VAL A 44 12.45 0.91 4.93
C VAL A 44 11.22 0.59 4.09
N PHE A 45 11.22 -0.57 3.44
CA PHE A 45 10.07 -1.08 2.71
C PHE A 45 8.83 -1.20 3.61
N SER A 46 8.96 -1.82 4.79
CA SER A 46 7.85 -2.03 5.71
C SER A 46 7.23 -0.72 6.21
N ILE A 47 8.07 0.27 6.56
CA ILE A 47 7.59 1.59 6.98
C ILE A 47 6.91 2.31 5.82
N ALA A 48 7.52 2.30 4.63
CA ALA A 48 6.95 2.94 3.44
C ALA A 48 5.58 2.35 3.07
N GLN A 49 5.46 1.03 3.02
CA GLN A 49 4.21 0.35 2.69
C GLN A 49 3.12 0.57 3.75
N SER A 50 3.50 0.50 5.03
CA SER A 50 2.57 0.69 6.14
C SER A 50 2.06 2.12 6.22
N THR A 51 2.94 3.11 6.03
CA THR A 51 2.55 4.53 6.03
C THR A 51 1.70 4.89 4.82
N MET A 52 2.07 4.41 3.63
CA MET A 52 1.29 4.59 2.42
C MET A 52 -0.13 4.02 2.57
N LEU A 53 -0.25 2.78 3.05
CA LEU A 53 -1.56 2.15 3.26
C LEU A 53 -2.34 2.86 4.37
N ALA A 54 -1.75 3.06 5.56
CA ALA A 54 -2.44 3.61 6.70
C ALA A 54 -2.94 5.04 6.43
N VAL A 55 -2.08 5.93 5.91
CA VAL A 55 -2.46 7.32 5.64
C VAL A 55 -3.51 7.41 4.55
N GLY A 56 -3.30 6.72 3.41
CA GLY A 56 -4.24 6.75 2.29
C GLY A 56 -5.58 6.12 2.66
N ALA A 57 -5.57 4.90 3.18
CA ALA A 57 -6.79 4.16 3.50
C ALA A 57 -7.60 4.82 4.62
N VAL A 58 -6.95 5.30 5.70
CA VAL A 58 -7.66 6.01 6.79
C VAL A 58 -8.30 7.29 6.27
N TYR A 59 -7.61 8.05 5.41
CA TYR A 59 -8.18 9.26 4.82
C TYR A 59 -9.47 8.96 4.02
N TYR A 60 -9.40 8.02 3.07
CA TYR A 60 -10.56 7.66 2.25
C TYR A 60 -11.71 7.10 3.10
N LEU A 61 -11.40 6.25 4.07
CA LEU A 61 -12.39 5.62 4.94
C LEU A 61 -13.08 6.62 5.86
N LEU A 62 -12.36 7.61 6.40
CA LEU A 62 -12.96 8.70 7.19
C LEU A 62 -13.83 9.61 6.32
N PHE A 63 -13.46 9.80 5.06
CA PHE A 63 -14.26 10.61 4.15
C PHE A 63 -15.56 9.91 3.73
N THR A 64 -15.49 8.64 3.31
CA THR A 64 -16.67 7.89 2.88
C THR A 64 -17.55 7.48 4.06
N GLY A 65 -16.93 7.20 5.21
CA GLY A 65 -17.60 6.67 6.39
C GLY A 65 -18.09 5.22 6.25
N VAL A 66 -17.70 4.52 5.18
CA VAL A 66 -18.17 3.17 4.85
C VAL A 66 -17.06 2.15 5.13
N PRO A 67 -17.27 1.19 6.05
CA PRO A 67 -16.39 0.03 6.19
C PRO A 67 -16.32 -0.75 4.87
N GLY A 68 -15.11 -1.06 4.42
CA GLY A 68 -14.81 -1.62 3.10
C GLY A 68 -14.01 -0.67 2.20
N THR A 69 -13.85 0.59 2.60
CA THR A 69 -13.09 1.57 1.81
C THR A 69 -11.59 1.32 1.89
N ALA A 70 -11.06 0.86 3.03
CA ALA A 70 -9.64 0.58 3.16
C ALA A 70 -9.24 -0.62 2.30
N THR A 71 -10.03 -1.70 2.33
CA THR A 71 -9.86 -2.86 1.46
C THR A 71 -9.99 -2.50 -0.01
N TYR A 72 -10.97 -1.68 -0.39
CA TYR A 72 -11.10 -1.20 -1.77
C TYR A 72 -9.84 -0.46 -2.25
N TYR A 73 -9.28 0.41 -1.41
CA TYR A 73 -8.02 1.10 -1.70
C TYR A 73 -6.86 0.10 -1.90
N ALA A 74 -6.73 -0.89 -1.00
CA ALA A 74 -5.72 -1.93 -1.12
C ALA A 74 -5.89 -2.80 -2.39
N THR A 75 -7.13 -3.13 -2.77
CA THR A 75 -7.42 -3.89 -3.99
C THR A 75 -6.98 -3.13 -5.24
N ILE A 76 -7.25 -1.83 -5.32
CA ILE A 76 -6.80 -1.00 -6.43
C ILE A 76 -5.27 -1.02 -6.53
N MET A 77 -4.58 -0.81 -5.40
CA MET A 77 -3.11 -0.85 -5.39
C MET A 77 -2.58 -2.22 -5.85
N THR A 78 -3.16 -3.32 -5.36
CA THR A 78 -2.83 -4.68 -5.81
C THR A 78 -3.01 -4.85 -7.31
N ILE A 79 -4.13 -4.39 -7.89
CA ILE A 79 -4.34 -4.50 -9.33
C ILE A 79 -3.26 -3.72 -10.11
N TYR A 80 -2.98 -2.48 -9.71
CA TYR A 80 -1.96 -1.67 -10.39
C TYR A 80 -0.57 -2.29 -10.34
N THR A 81 -0.19 -2.88 -9.21
CA THR A 81 1.14 -3.51 -9.09
C THR A 81 1.24 -4.83 -9.84
N TRP A 82 0.15 -5.60 -9.93
CA TRP A 82 0.09 -6.76 -10.82
C TRP A 82 0.21 -6.38 -12.29
N VAL A 83 -0.47 -5.31 -12.72
CA VAL A 83 -0.34 -4.80 -14.10
C VAL A 83 1.09 -4.35 -14.37
N ALA A 84 1.72 -3.62 -13.44
CA ALA A 84 3.11 -3.21 -13.56
C ALA A 84 4.05 -4.42 -13.66
N LYS A 85 3.91 -5.42 -12.79
CA LYS A 85 4.68 -6.67 -12.85
C LYS A 85 4.52 -7.39 -14.19
N GLY A 86 3.29 -7.44 -14.73
CA GLY A 86 3.02 -7.99 -16.05
C GLY A 86 3.74 -7.23 -17.17
N ALA A 87 3.81 -5.90 -17.09
CA ALA A 87 4.54 -5.07 -18.06
C ALA A 87 6.06 -5.35 -18.01
N TRP A 88 6.65 -5.44 -16.82
CA TRP A 88 8.07 -5.80 -16.65
C TRP A 88 8.38 -7.19 -17.23
N PHE A 89 7.51 -8.16 -16.96
CA PHE A 89 7.66 -9.50 -17.52
C PHE A 89 7.57 -9.50 -19.06
N ALA A 90 6.66 -8.73 -19.65
CA ALA A 90 6.56 -8.58 -21.10
C ALA A 90 7.79 -7.92 -21.75
N LEU A 91 8.56 -7.13 -20.98
CA LEU A 91 9.82 -6.54 -21.42
C LEU A 91 11.02 -7.50 -21.32
N GLY A 92 10.81 -8.74 -20.85
CA GLY A 92 11.85 -9.76 -20.76
C GLY A 92 12.54 -9.86 -19.40
N TYR A 93 12.08 -9.12 -18.38
CA TYR A 93 12.59 -9.26 -17.02
C TYR A 93 12.04 -10.52 -16.35
N PRO A 94 12.81 -11.16 -15.45
CA PRO A 94 12.33 -12.32 -14.69
C PRO A 94 11.05 -12.02 -13.92
N TYR A 95 10.18 -13.01 -13.77
CA TYR A 95 8.92 -12.85 -13.03
C TYR A 95 9.16 -12.40 -11.57
N ASP A 96 10.25 -12.82 -10.96
CA ASP A 96 10.61 -12.49 -9.58
C ASP A 96 11.36 -11.15 -9.44
N PHE A 97 11.56 -10.43 -10.54
CA PHE A 97 12.23 -9.12 -10.55
C PHE A 97 11.45 -8.05 -9.77
N VAL A 98 10.12 -8.10 -9.86
CA VAL A 98 9.20 -7.21 -9.13
C VAL A 98 8.40 -7.99 -8.11
N THR A 99 8.44 -7.53 -6.86
CA THR A 99 7.59 -8.04 -5.79
C THR A 99 6.24 -7.36 -5.79
N VAL A 100 5.19 -8.11 -5.45
CA VAL A 100 3.84 -7.58 -5.28
C VAL A 100 3.54 -7.57 -3.79
N PRO A 101 3.52 -6.41 -3.12
CA PRO A 101 3.21 -6.34 -1.70
C PRO A 101 1.78 -6.79 -1.39
N VAL A 102 1.59 -7.33 -0.18
CA VAL A 102 0.35 -7.89 0.32
C VAL A 102 -0.32 -6.89 1.28
N TRP A 103 -1.22 -6.05 0.75
CA TRP A 103 -1.91 -5.02 1.54
C TRP A 103 -3.29 -5.44 2.07
N ILE A 104 -3.99 -6.33 1.36
CA ILE A 104 -5.42 -6.59 1.58
C ILE A 104 -5.73 -7.05 3.02
N PRO A 105 -5.01 -8.02 3.62
CA PRO A 105 -5.32 -8.45 4.98
C PRO A 105 -5.18 -7.32 6.01
N SER A 106 -4.14 -6.49 5.90
CA SER A 106 -3.93 -5.34 6.78
C SER A 106 -5.00 -4.25 6.59
N ALA A 107 -5.46 -4.05 5.36
CA ALA A 107 -6.56 -3.13 5.07
C ALA A 107 -7.90 -3.64 5.62
N MET A 108 -8.15 -4.96 5.61
CA MET A 108 -9.31 -5.56 6.27
C MET A 108 -9.29 -5.27 7.77
N LEU A 109 -8.13 -5.31 8.43
CA LEU A 109 -8.01 -4.95 9.84
C LEU A 109 -8.37 -3.48 10.10
N LEU A 110 -8.03 -2.55 9.21
CA LEU A 110 -8.49 -1.16 9.30
C LEU A 110 -10.02 -1.05 9.18
N ASP A 111 -10.61 -1.72 8.20
CA ASP A 111 -12.06 -1.71 8.02
C ASP A 111 -12.80 -2.31 9.24
N LEU A 112 -12.29 -3.43 9.75
CA LEU A 112 -12.84 -4.12 10.92
C LEU A 112 -12.71 -3.27 12.18
N THR A 113 -11.58 -2.62 12.41
CA THR A 113 -11.38 -1.75 13.58
C THR A 113 -12.31 -0.54 13.54
N TYR A 114 -12.47 0.08 12.37
CA TYR A 114 -13.42 1.17 12.20
C TYR A 114 -14.85 0.73 12.47
N TRP A 115 -15.24 -0.43 11.93
CA TRP A 115 -16.58 -0.97 12.13
C TRP A 115 -16.83 -1.36 13.60
N ALA A 116 -15.92 -2.15 14.19
CA ALA A 116 -16.03 -2.65 15.57
C ALA A 116 -16.07 -1.52 16.61
N THR A 117 -15.37 -0.40 16.34
CA THR A 117 -15.33 0.76 17.24
C THR A 117 -16.44 1.78 16.97
N ARG A 118 -17.50 1.36 16.26
CA ARG A 118 -18.64 2.21 15.86
C ARG A 118 -18.19 3.49 15.15
N ARG A 119 -17.23 3.36 14.23
CA ARG A 119 -16.70 4.43 13.38
C ARG A 119 -15.95 5.52 14.16
N ASN A 120 -15.28 5.16 15.25
CA ASN A 120 -14.49 6.12 16.01
C ASN A 120 -13.14 6.39 15.32
N LYS A 121 -12.93 7.64 14.89
CA LYS A 121 -11.70 8.09 14.21
C LYS A 121 -10.42 7.92 15.02
N HIS A 122 -10.48 8.10 16.35
CA HIS A 122 -9.31 8.00 17.20
C HIS A 122 -8.90 6.54 17.39
N MET A 123 -9.88 5.66 17.57
CA MET A 123 -9.64 4.22 17.68
C MET A 123 -9.15 3.63 16.36
N LEU A 124 -9.64 4.12 15.23
CA LEU A 124 -9.12 3.74 13.92
C LEU A 124 -7.63 4.06 13.78
N ILE A 125 -7.22 5.28 14.14
CA ILE A 125 -5.82 5.69 14.02
C ILE A 125 -4.94 4.91 15.01
N LEU A 126 -5.36 4.78 16.26
CA LEU A 126 -4.57 4.10 17.29
C LEU A 126 -4.55 2.58 17.10
N VAL A 127 -5.70 1.93 17.09
CA VAL A 127 -5.79 0.46 17.02
C VAL A 127 -5.68 -0.03 15.58
N GLY A 128 -6.38 0.60 14.64
CA GLY A 128 -6.29 0.23 13.23
C GLY A 128 -4.90 0.52 12.64
N GLY A 129 -4.33 1.68 12.94
CA GLY A 129 -2.97 2.03 12.51
C GLY A 129 -1.90 1.09 13.09
N THR A 130 -1.99 0.74 14.37
CA THR A 130 -1.05 -0.24 14.97
C THR A 130 -1.21 -1.63 14.37
N LEU A 131 -2.45 -2.10 14.14
CA LEU A 131 -2.68 -3.39 13.50
C LEU A 131 -2.10 -3.45 12.09
N VAL A 132 -2.19 -2.38 11.30
CA VAL A 132 -1.53 -2.30 9.98
C VAL A 132 -0.02 -2.34 10.14
N GLY A 133 0.55 -1.51 11.01
CA GLY A 133 1.99 -1.41 11.23
C GLY A 133 2.64 -2.71 11.71
N LEU A 134 1.87 -3.57 12.38
CA LEU A 134 2.33 -4.89 12.83
C LEU A 134 2.06 -5.99 11.78
N SER A 135 0.89 -6.00 11.16
CA SER A 135 0.48 -7.09 10.26
C SER A 135 1.09 -6.99 8.87
N LEU A 136 1.24 -5.78 8.33
CA LEU A 136 1.69 -5.58 6.96
C LEU A 136 3.14 -6.03 6.75
N PRO A 137 4.08 -5.76 7.66
CA PRO A 137 5.43 -6.33 7.56
C PRO A 137 5.40 -7.86 7.60
N LEU A 138 4.60 -8.46 8.50
CA LEU A 138 4.52 -9.92 8.62
C LEU A 138 4.04 -10.58 7.31
N PHE A 139 2.95 -10.08 6.71
CA PHE A 139 2.45 -10.63 5.46
C PHE A 139 3.44 -10.47 4.30
N ASN A 140 4.12 -9.33 4.23
CA ASN A 140 5.11 -9.13 3.18
C ASN A 140 6.38 -9.94 3.39
N MET A 141 6.82 -10.15 4.63
CA MET A 141 7.97 -11.02 4.91
C MET A 141 7.68 -12.45 4.46
N ILE A 142 6.49 -12.97 4.77
CA ILE A 142 6.06 -14.29 4.31
C ILE A 142 6.06 -14.35 2.78
N ASN A 143 5.56 -13.32 2.11
CA ASN A 143 5.56 -13.26 0.65
C ASN A 143 6.98 -13.26 0.06
N LEU A 144 7.89 -12.47 0.64
CA LEU A 144 9.27 -12.36 0.16
C LEU A 144 10.08 -13.64 0.39
N LEU A 145 9.82 -14.38 1.48
CA LEU A 145 10.45 -15.68 1.75
C LEU A 145 10.16 -16.75 0.67
N LEU A 146 9.10 -16.56 -0.13
CA LEU A 146 8.75 -17.43 -1.24
C LEU A 146 9.49 -17.09 -2.54
N VAL A 147 10.22 -15.96 -2.56
CA VAL A 147 10.98 -15.53 -3.74
C VAL A 147 12.35 -16.17 -3.76
N ARG A 148 12.76 -16.66 -4.93
CA ARG A 148 14.07 -17.30 -5.12
C ARG A 148 15.17 -16.26 -5.34
N ASP A 149 16.21 -16.33 -4.51
CA ASP A 149 17.48 -15.57 -4.57
C ASP A 149 17.40 -14.19 -5.26
N PRO A 150 16.72 -13.20 -4.63
CA PRO A 150 16.48 -11.90 -5.25
C PRO A 150 17.77 -11.13 -5.59
N LEU A 151 18.84 -11.34 -4.82
CA LEU A 151 20.13 -10.72 -5.07
C LEU A 151 20.79 -11.22 -6.37
N GLN A 152 20.65 -12.52 -6.68
CA GLN A 152 21.22 -13.07 -7.91
C GLN A 152 20.53 -12.49 -9.15
N VAL A 153 19.21 -12.31 -9.08
CA VAL A 153 18.41 -11.71 -10.15
C VAL A 153 18.83 -10.25 -10.38
N ALA A 154 19.00 -9.47 -9.31
CA ALA A 154 19.40 -8.06 -9.42
C ALA A 154 20.75 -7.87 -10.13
N PHE A 155 21.76 -8.71 -9.84
CA PHE A 155 23.07 -8.60 -10.50
C PHE A 155 23.07 -9.03 -11.97
N GLN A 156 22.08 -9.82 -12.40
CA GLN A 156 21.95 -10.28 -13.80
C GLN A 156 21.14 -9.32 -14.67
N TYR A 157 20.27 -8.50 -14.05
CA TYR A 157 19.36 -7.58 -14.72
C TYR A 157 19.44 -6.18 -14.07
N PRO A 158 20.47 -5.38 -14.39
CA PRO A 158 20.65 -4.04 -13.85
C PRO A 158 19.66 -3.01 -14.41
#